data_AF-A0A3L9MB92-F1
#
_entry.id   AF-A0A3L9MB92-F1
#
_cell.length_a   1.000
_cell.length_b   1.000
_cell.length_c   1.000
_cell.angle_alpha   90.00
_cell.angle_beta   90.00
_cell.angle_gamma   90.00
#
_symmetry.space_group_name_H-M   'P 1'
#
loop_
_entity.id
_entity.type
_entity.pdbx_description
1 polymer ?
#
loop_
_entity_poly.entity_id
_entity_poly.type
_entity_poly.pdbx_seq_one_letter_code
_entity_poly.pdbx_strand_id
1 'polypeptide(L)'
;MDIIEAILEFFLAPGFNKENTQKDKAGYFLFITSLISIALFFLSYDLFENQHFILILISLIGSSIILNIGLILLLIKFKMIQPTTFLNFIYYLVGLMSLTSSFGLFIIDYFKIITN
;
A
#
# COMPACT_ATOMS: atom_id res chain seq x y z
N MET A 1 6.91 16.95 11.42
CA MET A 1 5.96 15.83 11.45
C MET A 1 6.45 14.85 10.41
N ASP A 2 7.15 13.82 10.87
CA ASP A 2 7.76 12.84 9.98
C ASP A 2 6.66 12.08 9.24
N ILE A 3 6.86 11.73 7.98
CA ILE A 3 5.88 10.95 7.20
C ILE A 3 5.48 9.67 7.96
N ILE A 4 6.42 9.06 8.69
CA ILE A 4 6.18 7.90 9.55
C ILE A 4 5.26 8.25 10.72
N GLU A 5 5.41 9.43 11.31
CA GLU A 5 4.58 9.95 12.39
C GLU A 5 3.17 10.28 11.89
N ALA A 6 3.02 10.82 10.68
CA ALA A 6 1.73 11.06 10.04
C ALA A 6 1.01 9.75 9.66
N ILE A 7 1.76 8.74 9.20
CA ILE A 7 1.24 7.39 8.94
C ILE A 7 0.82 6.74 10.26
N LEU A 8 1.63 6.84 11.31
CA LEU A 8 1.32 6.31 12.64
C LEU A 8 0.13 7.03 13.28
N GLU A 9 0.04 8.35 13.19
CA GLU A 9 -1.11 9.14 13.62
C GLU A 9 -2.37 8.75 12.84
N PHE A 10 -2.28 8.44 11.54
CA PHE A 10 -3.40 7.90 10.79
C PHE A 10 -3.87 6.53 11.33
N PHE A 11 -2.94 5.66 11.73
CA PHE A 11 -3.27 4.38 12.38
C PHE A 11 -3.73 4.53 13.84
N LEU A 12 -3.29 5.58 14.56
CA LEU A 12 -3.48 5.79 16.00
C LEU A 12 -4.49 6.89 16.35
N ALA A 13 -5.06 7.61 15.38
CA ALA A 13 -5.93 8.75 15.62
C ALA A 13 -7.13 8.35 16.53
N PRO A 14 -7.29 9.01 17.70
CA PRO A 14 -8.31 8.67 18.68
C PRO A 14 -9.72 9.19 18.32
N GLY A 15 -10.02 9.34 17.02
CA GLY A 15 -11.36 9.65 16.51
C GLY A 15 -12.27 8.43 16.37
N PHE A 16 -11.82 7.25 16.79
CA PHE A 16 -12.46 5.95 16.54
C PHE A 16 -13.41 5.45 17.63
N ASN A 17 -14.03 6.36 18.39
CA ASN A 17 -14.97 6.02 19.47
C ASN A 17 -16.45 6.29 19.12
N LYS A 18 -16.89 5.93 17.90
CA LYS A 18 -18.32 5.75 17.62
C LYS A 18 -18.57 4.43 16.92
N GLU A 19 -19.45 3.63 17.50
CA GLU A 19 -19.80 2.23 17.24
C GLU A 19 -20.34 1.91 15.83
N ASN A 20 -20.06 2.73 14.82
CA ASN A 20 -20.47 2.52 13.42
C ASN A 20 -19.34 2.75 12.39
N THR A 21 -18.08 2.92 12.82
CA THR A 21 -17.00 3.51 12.00
C THR A 21 -16.05 2.52 11.31
N GLN A 22 -16.09 1.21 11.56
CA GLN A 22 -15.15 0.27 10.91
C GLN A 22 -15.34 0.15 9.39
N LYS A 23 -16.56 0.35 8.88
CA LYS A 23 -16.89 0.21 7.45
C LYS A 23 -16.24 1.32 6.60
N ASP A 24 -16.05 2.50 7.19
CA ASP A 24 -15.47 3.65 6.51
C ASP A 24 -13.93 3.65 6.53
N LYS A 25 -13.30 3.10 7.59
CA LYS A 25 -11.83 3.11 7.73
C LYS A 25 -11.09 2.48 6.58
N ALA A 26 -11.55 1.29 6.16
CA ALA A 26 -10.88 0.53 5.11
C ALA A 26 -11.04 1.20 3.74
N GLY A 27 -12.20 1.84 3.49
CA GLY A 27 -12.42 2.66 2.30
C GLY A 27 -11.53 3.90 2.27
N TYR A 28 -11.42 4.63 3.39
CA TYR A 28 -10.50 5.77 3.50
C TYR A 28 -9.03 5.37 3.34
N PHE A 29 -8.63 4.24 3.93
CA PHE A 29 -7.30 3.67 3.74
C PHE A 29 -7.03 3.39 2.25
N LEU A 30 -7.95 2.71 1.58
CA LEU A 30 -7.84 2.43 0.15
C LEU A 30 -7.73 3.72 -0.67
N PHE A 31 -8.52 4.74 -0.35
CA PHE A 31 -8.48 6.03 -1.04
C PHE A 31 -7.12 6.71 -0.90
N ILE A 32 -6.60 6.83 0.33
CA ILE A 32 -5.31 7.48 0.59
C ILE A 32 -4.16 6.71 -0.03
N THR A 33 -4.12 5.38 0.17
CA THR A 33 -3.08 4.54 -0.42
C THR A 33 -3.11 4.59 -1.94
N SER A 34 -4.29 4.65 -2.56
CA SER A 34 -4.43 4.85 -4.01
C SER A 34 -3.83 6.18 -4.47
N LEU A 35 -4.11 7.29 -3.77
CA LEU A 35 -3.55 8.60 -4.11
C LEU A 35 -2.01 8.59 -4.06
N ILE A 36 -1.44 8.03 -2.99
CA ILE A 36 0.02 7.91 -2.84
C ILE A 36 0.60 6.99 -3.94
N SER A 37 -0.07 5.88 -4.22
CA SER A 37 0.36 4.93 -5.25
C SER A 37 0.40 5.56 -6.63
N ILE A 38 -0.59 6.39 -6.97
CA ILE A 38 -0.66 7.12 -8.24
C ILE A 38 0.50 8.11 -8.32
N ALA A 39 0.76 8.87 -7.25
CA ALA A 39 1.89 9.80 -7.21
C ALA A 39 3.23 9.08 -7.42
N LEU A 40 3.47 7.97 -6.71
CA LEU A 40 4.69 7.16 -6.88
C LEU A 40 4.81 6.55 -8.28
N PHE A 41 3.69 6.12 -8.86
CA PHE A 41 3.65 5.58 -10.22
C PHE A 41 4.06 6.63 -11.25
N PHE A 42 3.54 7.85 -11.16
CA PHE A 42 3.92 8.95 -12.06
C PHE A 42 5.36 9.44 -11.84
N LEU A 43 5.90 9.34 -10.63
CA LEU A 43 7.31 9.61 -10.37
C LEU A 43 8.25 8.58 -11.02
N SER A 44 7.72 7.42 -11.41
CA SER A 44 8.46 6.33 -12.05
C SER A 44 8.25 6.30 -13.57
N TYR A 45 7.99 7.47 -14.19
CA TYR A 45 7.59 7.56 -15.60
C TYR A 45 8.66 7.05 -16.55
N ASP A 46 9.95 7.27 -16.24
CA ASP A 46 11.06 6.89 -17.10
C ASP A 46 11.14 5.37 -17.31
N LEU A 47 10.67 4.57 -16.34
CA LEU A 47 10.55 3.12 -16.46
C LEU A 47 9.54 2.66 -17.52
N PHE A 48 8.61 3.50 -17.96
CA PHE A 48 7.57 3.10 -18.92
C PHE A 48 8.13 2.82 -20.31
N GLU A 49 9.29 3.39 -20.62
CA GLU A 49 9.99 3.14 -21.88
C GLU A 49 10.83 1.85 -21.83
N ASN A 50 10.96 1.21 -20.67
CA ASN A 50 11.70 -0.03 -20.53
C ASN A 50 10.98 -1.21 -21.21
N GLN A 51 11.67 -1.93 -22.09
CA GLN A 51 11.15 -3.10 -22.81
C GLN A 51 10.64 -4.22 -21.88
N HIS A 52 11.13 -4.29 -20.63
CA HIS A 52 10.73 -5.26 -19.62
C HIS A 52 9.70 -4.72 -18.62
N PHE A 53 9.18 -3.49 -18.81
CA PHE A 53 8.27 -2.83 -17.88
C PHE A 53 7.08 -3.70 -17.46
N ILE A 54 6.40 -4.34 -18.43
CA ILE A 54 5.24 -5.21 -18.15
C ILE A 54 5.64 -6.37 -17.23
N LEU A 55 6.81 -6.97 -17.47
CA LEU A 55 7.30 -8.10 -16.68
C LEU A 55 7.67 -7.65 -15.26
N ILE A 56 8.30 -6.48 -15.12
CA ILE A 56 8.59 -5.85 -13.83
C ILE A 56 7.29 -5.62 -13.06
N LEU A 57 6.28 -5.03 -13.71
CA LEU A 57 4.98 -4.75 -13.09
C LEU A 57 4.29 -6.03 -12.60
N ILE A 58 4.23 -7.07 -13.43
CA ILE A 58 3.62 -8.37 -13.06
C ILE A 58 4.37 -9.00 -11.89
N SER A 59 5.71 -8.96 -11.91
CA SER A 59 6.55 -9.48 -10.84
C SER A 59 6.33 -8.75 -9.51
N LEU A 60 6.25 -7.42 -9.54
CA LEU A 60 5.97 -6.59 -8.37
C LEU A 60 4.58 -6.86 -7.81
N ILE A 61 3.54 -6.87 -8.66
CA ILE A 61 2.18 -7.16 -8.23
C ILE A 61 2.12 -8.57 -7.63
N GLY A 62 2.66 -9.58 -8.32
CA GLY A 62 2.64 -10.97 -7.86
C GLY A 62 3.35 -11.18 -6.52
N SER A 63 4.56 -10.62 -6.37
CA SER A 63 5.32 -10.69 -5.11
C SER A 63 4.67 -9.90 -3.97
N SER A 64 3.99 -8.79 -4.27
CA SER A 64 3.33 -7.96 -3.27
C SER A 64 2.17 -8.66 -2.56
N ILE A 65 1.48 -9.60 -3.21
CA ILE A 65 0.29 -10.27 -2.64
C ILE A 65 0.67 -11.01 -1.35
N ILE A 66 1.67 -11.90 -1.42
CA ILE A 66 2.06 -12.76 -0.30
C ILE A 66 2.62 -11.90 0.84
N LEU A 67 3.45 -10.92 0.50
CA LEU A 67 4.03 -9.97 1.45
C LEU A 67 2.94 -9.22 2.22
N ASN A 68 1.95 -8.66 1.51
CA ASN A 68 0.91 -7.85 2.12
C ASN A 68 -0.12 -8.67 2.91
N ILE A 69 -0.43 -9.90 2.48
CA ILE A 69 -1.23 -10.83 3.31
C ILE A 69 -0.49 -11.10 4.63
N GLY A 70 0.80 -11.42 4.56
CA GLY A 70 1.64 -11.63 5.75
C GLY A 70 1.68 -10.40 6.65
N LEU A 71 1.84 -9.21 6.08
CA LEU A 71 1.83 -7.94 6.81
C LEU A 71 0.51 -7.71 7.54
N ILE A 72 -0.64 -7.86 6.87
CA ILE A 72 -1.96 -7.70 7.49
C ILE A 72 -2.14 -8.68 8.65
N LEU A 73 -1.76 -9.96 8.46
CA LEU A 73 -1.85 -10.97 9.52
C LEU A 73 -0.93 -10.63 10.70
N LEU A 74 0.27 -10.11 10.45
CA LEU A 74 1.17 -9.63 11.51
C LEU A 74 0.56 -8.44 12.26
N LEU A 75 0.01 -7.46 11.56
CA LEU A 75 -0.63 -6.29 12.17
C LEU A 75 -1.82 -6.68 13.05
N ILE A 76 -2.61 -7.69 12.63
CA ILE A 76 -3.68 -8.28 13.46
C ILE A 76 -3.09 -8.98 14.69
N LYS A 77 -2.05 -9.81 14.50
CA LYS A 77 -1.40 -10.56 15.58
C LYS A 77 -0.82 -9.63 16.65
N PHE A 78 -0.24 -8.50 16.24
CA PHE A 78 0.29 -7.46 17.13
C PHE A 78 -0.78 -6.50 17.64
N LYS A 79 -2.07 -6.73 17.33
CA LYS A 79 -3.21 -5.88 17.72
C LYS A 79 -3.09 -4.43 17.26
N MET A 80 -2.28 -4.15 16.23
CA MET A 80 -2.18 -2.82 15.61
C MET A 80 -3.42 -2.52 14.77
N ILE A 81 -4.03 -3.56 14.20
CA ILE A 81 -5.34 -3.48 13.55
C ILE A 81 -6.27 -4.55 14.14
N GLN A 82 -7.57 -4.26 14.19
CA GLN A 82 -8.56 -5.22 14.67
C GLN A 82 -8.84 -6.30 13.60
N PRO A 83 -9.21 -7.53 14.02
CA PRO A 83 -9.78 -8.52 13.11
C PRO A 83 -10.94 -7.90 12.35
N THR A 84 -10.95 -8.08 11.03
CA THR A 84 -11.81 -7.34 10.12
C THR A 84 -12.67 -8.29 9.28
N THR A 85 -13.77 -7.78 8.73
CA THR A 85 -14.58 -8.53 7.77
C THR A 85 -13.78 -8.82 6.49
N PHE A 86 -14.17 -9.86 5.75
CA PHE A 86 -13.53 -10.22 4.49
C PHE A 86 -13.47 -9.05 3.50
N LEU A 87 -14.56 -8.27 3.37
CA LEU A 87 -14.59 -7.11 2.48
C LEU A 87 -13.53 -6.06 2.84
N ASN A 88 -13.43 -5.71 4.12
CA ASN A 88 -12.43 -4.76 4.59
C ASN A 88 -11.00 -5.32 4.45
N PHE A 89 -10.81 -6.63 4.65
CA PHE A 89 -9.53 -7.29 4.37
C PHE A 89 -9.11 -7.09 2.91
N ILE A 90 -10.05 -7.24 1.95
CA ILE A 90 -9.78 -6.98 0.54
C ILE A 90 -9.38 -5.51 0.31
N TYR A 91 -10.05 -4.54 0.95
CA TYR A 91 -9.67 -3.13 0.81
C TYR A 91 -8.26 -2.84 1.35
N TYR A 92 -7.89 -3.37 2.52
CA TYR A 92 -6.54 -3.24 3.03
C TYR A 92 -5.52 -3.91 2.11
N LEU A 93 -5.83 -5.10 1.60
CA LEU A 93 -4.94 -5.83 0.70
C LEU A 93 -4.71 -5.08 -0.60
N VAL A 94 -5.77 -4.61 -1.26
CA VAL A 94 -5.67 -3.85 -2.51
C VAL A 94 -4.91 -2.53 -2.29
N GLY A 95 -5.21 -1.80 -1.22
CA GLY A 95 -4.51 -0.55 -0.90
C GLY A 95 -3.02 -0.77 -0.65
N LEU A 96 -2.66 -1.80 0.13
CA LEU A 96 -1.27 -2.16 0.39
C LEU A 96 -0.56 -2.66 -0.88
N MET A 97 -1.18 -3.52 -1.68
CA MET A 97 -0.61 -4.00 -2.94
C MET A 97 -0.29 -2.85 -3.90
N SER A 98 -1.23 -1.92 -4.06
CA SER A 98 -1.04 -0.72 -4.86
C SER A 98 0.15 0.09 -4.35
N LEU A 99 0.20 0.35 -3.05
CA LEU A 99 1.27 1.13 -2.43
C LEU A 99 2.63 0.47 -2.58
N THR A 100 2.76 -0.82 -2.24
CA THR A 100 4.03 -1.53 -2.31
C THR A 100 4.51 -1.73 -3.74
N SER A 101 3.61 -1.93 -4.70
CA SER A 101 3.98 -2.10 -6.11
C SER A 101 4.46 -0.78 -6.71
N SER A 102 3.73 0.32 -6.50
CA SER A 102 4.16 1.65 -6.94
C SER A 102 5.45 2.11 -6.24
N PHE A 103 5.62 1.77 -4.97
CA PHE A 103 6.88 2.04 -4.25
C PHE A 103 8.04 1.20 -4.79
N GLY A 104 7.79 -0.05 -5.15
CA GLY A 104 8.78 -0.91 -5.82
C GLY A 104 9.22 -0.35 -7.16
N LEU A 105 8.29 0.14 -7.99
CA LEU A 105 8.60 0.84 -9.24
C LEU A 105 9.45 2.08 -8.98
N PHE A 106 9.05 2.90 -8.02
CA PHE A 106 9.80 4.10 -7.64
C PHE A 106 11.24 3.78 -7.22
N ILE A 107 11.46 2.72 -6.43
CA ILE A 107 12.80 2.29 -6.04
C ILE A 107 13.62 1.84 -7.26
N ILE A 108 13.03 1.04 -8.16
CA ILE A 108 13.72 0.55 -9.36
C ILE A 108 14.16 1.71 -10.24
N ASP A 109 13.29 2.70 -10.43
CA ASP A 109 13.56 3.88 -11.24
C ASP A 109 14.61 4.78 -10.58
N TYR A 110 14.38 5.14 -9.31
CA TYR A 110 15.23 6.04 -8.52
C TYR A 110 16.67 5.53 -8.42
N PHE A 111 16.86 4.24 -8.19
CA PHE A 111 18.18 3.62 -8.12
C PHE A 111 18.71 3.11 -9.46
N LYS A 112 17.94 3.27 -10.54
CA LYS A 112 18.35 2.82 -11.88
C LYS A 112 18.74 1.34 -11.91
N ILE A 113 18.02 0.52 -11.13
CA ILE A 113 18.34 -0.91 -10.94
C ILE A 113 18.26 -1.66 -12.28
N ILE A 114 17.32 -1.24 -13.12
CA ILE A 114 17.09 -1.78 -14.47
C ILE A 114 16.97 -0.59 -15.43
N THR A 115 18.06 0.14 -15.64
CA THR A 115 18.14 1.09 -16.77
C THR A 115 19.27 0.66 -17.72
N ASN A 116 18.90 0.52 -18.99
CA ASN A 116 19.54 -0.17 -20.12
C ASN A 116 19.25 -1.67 -20.24
#